data_AF-A0A2E8J876-F1
#
_entry.id   AF-A0A2E8J876-F1
#
_cell.length_a   1.000
_cell.length_b   1.000
_cell.length_c   1.000
_cell.angle_alpha   90.00
_cell.angle_beta   90.00
_cell.angle_gamma   90.00
#
_symmetry.space_group_name_H-M   'P 1'
#
loop_
_entity.id
_entity.type
_entity.pdbx_description
1 polymer ?
#
loop_
_entity_poly.entity_id
_entity_poly.type
_entity_poly.pdbx_seq_one_letter_code
_entity_poly.pdbx_strand_id
1 'polypeptide(L)'
;MHPFATEQDARDYLLRLGQIDSRVTQLIGNLRNRESAGIIQPALSMGVSLRHLSGLVGNGAMASIYYQTMEQTLNHVSVDSTLRTTMLADARAIIEQQIVSACQSLKAELERLEMIAPSAIGFGQFSGGQDYYQQAPKHHTSTDLTADEIHQLGLSEISRIYNEIRMAVAELGYPETDSLGQIYSRLETDGGMVPASQVVATHTTIIAGASAKLDQAFSQVPA
;
A
#
# COMPACT_ATOMS: atom_id res chain seq x y z
N MET A 1 -2.68 5.33 14.56
CA MET A 1 -1.40 4.66 14.89
C MET A 1 -1.43 4.22 16.35
N HIS A 2 -0.74 3.14 16.71
CA HIS A 2 -0.59 2.74 18.10
C HIS A 2 0.57 3.55 18.73
N PRO A 3 0.37 4.23 19.86
CA PRO A 3 1.44 4.96 20.56
C PRO A 3 2.45 4.00 21.21
N PHE A 4 3.69 4.42 21.41
CA PHE A 4 4.74 3.61 22.05
C PHE A 4 5.57 4.45 23.02
N ALA A 5 4.92 5.01 24.04
CA ALA A 5 5.54 5.94 24.99
C ALA A 5 5.54 5.41 26.43
N THR A 6 4.62 4.52 26.78
CA THR A 6 4.41 4.05 28.15
C THR A 6 4.35 2.52 28.25
N GLU A 7 4.48 2.00 29.47
CA GLU A 7 4.29 0.58 29.76
C GLU A 7 2.89 0.11 29.35
N GLN A 8 1.88 0.96 29.56
CA GLN A 8 0.51 0.67 29.16
C GLN A 8 0.39 0.47 27.64
N ASP A 9 1.15 1.23 26.84
CA ASP A 9 1.14 1.07 25.40
C ASP A 9 1.69 -0.31 25.00
N ALA A 10 2.79 -0.75 25.62
CA ALA A 10 3.35 -2.08 25.38
C ALA A 10 2.37 -3.20 25.80
N ARG A 11 1.61 -3.01 26.89
CA ARG A 11 0.54 -3.95 27.30
C ARG A 11 -0.61 -3.97 26.29
N ASP A 12 -1.06 -2.80 25.84
CA ASP A 12 -2.12 -2.67 24.84
C ASP A 12 -1.71 -3.27 23.50
N TYR A 13 -0.43 -3.19 23.13
CA TYR A 13 0.11 -3.83 21.95
C TYR A 13 -0.02 -5.36 22.02
N LEU A 14 0.39 -5.96 23.14
CA LEU A 14 0.22 -7.41 23.37
C LEU A 14 -1.25 -7.83 23.32
N LEU A 15 -2.14 -7.05 23.92
CA LEU A 15 -3.59 -7.30 23.86
C LEU A 15 -4.09 -7.30 22.41
N ARG A 16 -3.63 -6.36 21.58
CA ARG A 16 -4.00 -6.30 20.15
C ARG A 16 -3.44 -7.48 19.37
N LEU A 17 -2.21 -7.93 19.65
CA LEU A 17 -1.66 -9.13 19.03
C LEU A 17 -2.54 -10.34 19.32
N GLY A 18 -3.01 -10.49 20.56
CA GLY A 18 -3.90 -11.57 20.97
C GLY A 18 -5.31 -11.53 20.33
N GLN A 19 -5.68 -10.45 19.63
CA GLN A 19 -6.96 -10.33 18.93
C GLN A 19 -6.87 -10.67 17.44
N ILE A 20 -5.67 -10.90 16.91
CA ILE A 20 -5.47 -11.14 15.47
C ILE A 20 -6.19 -12.41 15.01
N ASP A 21 -6.15 -13.49 15.79
CA ASP A 21 -6.82 -14.74 15.44
C ASP A 21 -8.35 -14.57 15.25
N SER A 22 -9.00 -13.88 16.19
CA SER A 22 -10.42 -13.56 16.08
C SER A 22 -10.72 -12.71 14.84
N ARG A 23 -9.87 -11.71 14.56
CA ARG A 23 -10.03 -10.85 13.38
C ARG A 23 -9.88 -11.64 12.07
N VAL A 24 -8.93 -12.57 12.01
CA VAL A 24 -8.73 -13.42 10.84
C VAL A 24 -9.90 -14.39 10.66
N THR A 25 -10.41 -14.97 11.75
CA THR A 25 -11.62 -15.81 11.72
C THR A 25 -12.81 -15.05 11.13
N GLN A 26 -13.03 -13.81 11.56
CA GLN A 26 -14.09 -12.94 11.01
C GLN A 26 -13.85 -12.63 9.52
N LEU A 27 -12.61 -12.40 9.11
CA LEU A 27 -12.26 -12.17 7.71
C LEU A 27 -12.59 -13.40 6.85
N ILE A 28 -12.26 -14.61 7.30
CA ILE A 28 -12.61 -15.86 6.63
C ILE A 28 -14.15 -16.00 6.52
N GLY A 29 -14.89 -15.68 7.58
CA GLY A 29 -16.35 -15.63 7.54
C GLY A 29 -16.88 -14.67 6.47
N ASN A 30 -16.30 -13.46 6.38
CA ASN A 30 -16.68 -12.48 5.36
C ASN A 30 -16.34 -12.94 3.93
N LEU A 31 -15.22 -13.65 3.73
CA LEU A 31 -14.87 -14.23 2.44
C LEU A 31 -15.90 -15.27 1.99
N ARG A 32 -16.32 -16.15 2.90
CA ARG A 32 -17.37 -17.17 2.63
C ARG A 32 -18.74 -16.55 2.34
N ASN A 33 -19.08 -15.47 3.05
CA ASN A 33 -20.30 -14.71 2.78
C ASN A 33 -20.29 -14.09 1.37
N ARG A 34 -19.15 -13.55 0.94
CA ARG A 34 -18.98 -12.99 -0.41
C ARG A 34 -19.06 -14.08 -1.48
N GLU A 35 -18.38 -15.20 -1.26
CA GLU A 35 -18.46 -16.36 -2.16
C GLU A 35 -19.90 -16.85 -2.31
N SER A 36 -20.65 -16.95 -1.21
CA SER A 36 -22.07 -17.34 -1.24
C SER A 36 -22.95 -16.37 -2.04
N ALA A 37 -22.53 -15.11 -2.14
CA ALA A 37 -23.16 -14.09 -2.99
C ALA A 37 -22.62 -14.09 -4.45
N GLY A 38 -21.77 -15.05 -4.82
CA GLY A 38 -21.15 -15.14 -6.14
C GLY A 38 -20.01 -14.15 -6.36
N ILE A 39 -19.47 -13.53 -5.30
CA ILE A 39 -18.41 -12.53 -5.38
C ILE A 39 -17.11 -13.14 -4.89
N ILE A 40 -16.22 -13.46 -5.84
CA ILE A 40 -14.90 -14.04 -5.58
C ILE A 40 -13.85 -13.14 -6.21
N GLN A 41 -12.84 -12.78 -5.42
CA GLN A 41 -11.74 -11.94 -5.88
C GLN A 41 -10.97 -12.62 -7.05
N PRO A 42 -10.44 -11.89 -8.06
CA PRO A 42 -9.65 -12.51 -9.11
C PRO A 42 -8.33 -13.12 -8.59
N ALA A 43 -7.94 -14.28 -9.12
CA ALA A 43 -6.74 -15.03 -8.69
C ALA A 43 -5.47 -14.16 -8.65
N LEU A 44 -5.26 -13.35 -9.70
CA LEU A 44 -4.11 -12.43 -9.81
C LEU A 44 -3.91 -11.57 -8.55
N SER A 45 -5.01 -11.10 -7.97
CA SER A 45 -4.96 -10.22 -6.80
C SER A 45 -4.80 -10.98 -5.47
N MET A 46 -5.19 -12.26 -5.41
CA MET A 46 -4.95 -13.10 -4.22
C MET A 46 -3.48 -13.52 -4.11
N GLY A 47 -2.78 -13.70 -5.23
CA GLY A 47 -1.38 -14.12 -5.25
C GLY A 47 -0.43 -13.22 -4.45
N VAL A 48 -0.71 -11.91 -4.36
CA VAL A 48 0.06 -10.98 -3.51
C VAL A 48 -0.14 -11.31 -2.02
N SER A 49 -1.38 -11.47 -1.59
CA SER A 49 -1.72 -11.81 -0.20
C SER A 49 -1.14 -13.17 0.20
N LEU A 50 -1.21 -14.17 -0.68
CA LEU A 50 -0.64 -15.49 -0.45
C LEU A 50 0.87 -15.43 -0.22
N ARG A 51 1.62 -14.63 -0.99
CA ARG A 51 3.07 -14.44 -0.76
C ARG A 51 3.36 -13.83 0.61
N HIS A 52 2.61 -12.81 1.02
CA HIS A 52 2.78 -12.17 2.32
C HIS A 52 2.47 -13.13 3.48
N LEU A 53 1.40 -13.92 3.37
CA LEU A 53 1.04 -14.92 4.38
C LEU A 53 2.11 -16.01 4.51
N SER A 54 2.65 -16.50 3.39
CA SER A 54 3.74 -17.48 3.42
C SER A 54 4.98 -16.95 4.14
N GLY A 55 5.34 -15.68 3.95
CA GLY A 55 6.47 -15.05 4.66
C GLY A 55 6.26 -14.98 6.18
N LEU A 56 5.03 -14.63 6.62
CA LEU A 56 4.69 -14.58 8.05
C LEU A 56 4.72 -15.96 8.72
N VAL A 57 4.30 -17.01 8.00
CA VAL A 57 4.31 -18.39 8.50
C VAL A 57 5.73 -18.99 8.52
N GLY A 58 6.56 -18.68 7.52
CA GLY A 58 7.84 -19.36 7.31
C GLY A 58 9.05 -18.82 8.09
N ASN A 59 9.06 -17.54 8.47
CA ASN A 59 10.25 -16.88 9.01
C ASN A 59 10.44 -17.02 10.53
N GLY A 60 9.45 -17.59 11.24
CA GLY A 60 9.45 -17.72 12.69
C GLY A 60 9.07 -16.43 13.42
N ALA A 61 8.66 -16.57 14.69
CA ALA A 61 8.04 -15.47 15.44
C ALA A 61 8.96 -14.26 15.66
N MET A 62 10.24 -14.50 15.96
CA MET A 62 11.20 -13.42 16.23
C MET A 62 11.54 -12.58 14.99
N ALA A 63 11.46 -13.17 13.79
CA ALA A 63 11.67 -12.46 12.53
C ALA A 63 10.41 -11.70 12.07
N SER A 64 9.27 -11.91 12.75
CA SER A 64 8.04 -11.20 12.40
C SER A 64 8.14 -9.72 12.76
N ILE A 65 7.51 -8.88 11.94
CA ILE A 65 7.36 -7.45 12.24
C ILE A 65 6.64 -7.23 13.58
N TYR A 66 5.77 -8.16 13.99
CA TYR A 66 5.04 -8.08 15.26
C TYR A 66 5.99 -8.14 16.46
N TYR A 67 6.93 -9.08 16.45
CA TYR A 67 7.93 -9.23 17.50
C TYR A 67 8.95 -8.09 17.47
N GLN A 68 9.47 -7.75 16.29
CA GLN A 68 10.44 -6.66 16.12
C GLN A 68 9.86 -5.32 16.60
N THR A 69 8.58 -5.06 16.30
CA THR A 69 7.90 -3.87 16.81
C THR A 69 7.80 -3.89 18.33
N MET A 70 7.52 -5.05 18.97
CA MET A 70 7.51 -5.16 20.43
C MET A 70 8.89 -4.87 21.03
N GLU A 71 9.94 -5.43 20.43
CA GLU A 71 11.32 -5.19 20.89
C GLU A 71 11.71 -3.72 20.78
N GLN A 72 11.42 -3.09 19.62
CA GLN A 72 11.66 -1.67 19.40
C GLN A 72 10.86 -0.81 20.38
N THR A 73 9.59 -1.14 20.61
CA THR A 73 8.72 -0.46 21.58
C THR A 73 9.33 -0.44 22.96
N LEU A 74 9.75 -1.61 23.45
CA LEU A 74 10.32 -1.73 24.78
C LEU A 74 11.66 -0.99 24.91
N ASN A 75 12.36 -0.64 23.83
CA ASN A 75 13.55 0.22 23.91
C ASN A 75 13.22 1.68 24.28
N HIS A 76 11.99 2.12 24.05
CA HIS A 76 11.54 3.49 24.29
C HIS A 76 10.71 3.65 25.56
N VAL A 77 10.38 2.55 26.22
CA VAL A 77 9.56 2.53 27.43
C VAL A 77 10.42 2.15 28.64
N SER A 78 10.26 2.89 29.74
CA SER A 78 10.89 2.53 31.01
C SER A 78 10.12 1.36 31.66
N VAL A 79 10.68 0.15 31.54
CA VAL A 79 10.20 -1.08 32.20
C VAL A 79 11.38 -1.78 32.86
N ASP A 80 11.14 -2.52 33.94
CA ASP A 80 12.18 -3.36 34.52
C ASP A 80 12.53 -4.56 33.62
N SER A 81 13.68 -5.18 33.87
CA SER A 81 14.19 -6.28 33.05
C SER A 81 13.32 -7.53 33.08
N THR A 82 12.64 -7.79 34.20
CA THR A 82 11.79 -8.98 34.37
C THR A 82 10.51 -8.83 33.55
N LEU A 83 9.87 -7.66 33.65
CA LEU A 83 8.69 -7.32 32.86
C LEU A 83 9.03 -7.33 31.36
N ARG A 84 10.17 -6.74 30.96
CA ARG A 84 10.63 -6.76 29.57
C ARG A 84 10.73 -8.19 29.02
N THR A 85 11.42 -9.08 29.73
CA THR A 85 11.59 -10.48 29.32
C THR A 85 10.25 -11.19 29.23
N THR A 86 9.34 -10.96 30.19
CA THR A 86 8.00 -11.54 30.19
C THR A 86 7.20 -11.08 28.96
N MET A 87 7.19 -9.78 28.68
CA MET A 87 6.44 -9.21 27.56
C MET A 87 6.96 -9.70 26.19
N LEU A 88 8.27 -9.91 26.04
CA LEU A 88 8.83 -10.49 24.81
C LEU A 88 8.48 -11.98 24.68
N ALA A 89 8.49 -12.74 25.78
CA ALA A 89 8.05 -14.13 25.78
C ALA A 89 6.56 -14.26 25.43
N ASP A 90 5.71 -13.39 25.99
CA ASP A 90 4.28 -13.33 25.69
C ASP A 90 4.03 -12.99 24.22
N ALA A 91 4.72 -11.98 23.68
CA ALA A 91 4.62 -11.63 22.26
C ALA A 91 4.98 -12.83 21.37
N ARG A 92 6.09 -13.49 21.67
CA ARG A 92 6.52 -14.70 20.94
C ARG A 92 5.46 -15.80 21.01
N ALA A 93 4.94 -16.11 22.19
CA ALA A 93 3.93 -17.14 22.37
C ALA A 93 2.64 -16.82 21.58
N ILE A 94 2.15 -15.58 21.64
CA ILE A 94 0.99 -15.13 20.86
C ILE A 94 1.25 -15.32 19.36
N ILE A 95 2.42 -14.93 18.88
CA ILE A 95 2.75 -15.05 17.45
C ILE A 95 2.79 -16.53 17.03
N GLU A 96 3.53 -17.37 17.75
CA GLU A 96 3.68 -18.80 17.42
C GLU A 96 2.37 -19.57 17.50
N GLN A 97 1.56 -19.31 18.54
CA GLN A 97 0.38 -20.14 18.84
C GLN A 97 -0.90 -19.62 18.18
N GLN A 98 -1.03 -18.31 17.97
CA GLN A 98 -2.26 -17.70 17.47
C GLN A 98 -2.05 -17.14 16.06
N ILE A 99 -1.10 -16.22 15.87
CA ILE A 99 -0.97 -15.47 14.62
C ILE A 99 -0.54 -16.40 13.47
N VAL A 100 0.42 -17.29 13.70
CA VAL A 100 0.86 -18.25 12.66
C VAL A 100 -0.29 -19.16 12.23
N SER A 101 -1.06 -19.70 13.18
CA SER A 101 -2.23 -20.55 12.91
C SER A 101 -3.32 -19.79 12.15
N ALA A 102 -3.58 -18.54 12.54
CA ALA A 102 -4.52 -17.67 11.85
C ALA A 102 -4.09 -17.38 10.41
N CYS A 103 -2.81 -17.06 10.19
CA CYS A 103 -2.25 -16.85 8.85
C CYS A 103 -2.34 -18.12 7.98
N GLN A 104 -2.09 -19.30 8.55
CA GLN A 104 -2.26 -20.58 7.85
C GLN A 104 -3.72 -20.81 7.45
N SER A 105 -4.66 -20.53 8.34
CA SER A 105 -6.10 -20.67 8.08
C SER A 105 -6.57 -19.74 6.97
N LEU A 106 -6.14 -18.47 6.99
CA LEU A 106 -6.46 -17.52 5.93
C LEU A 106 -5.82 -17.91 4.60
N LYS A 107 -4.56 -18.37 4.64
CA LYS A 107 -3.86 -18.86 3.46
C LYS A 107 -4.62 -20.01 2.80
N ALA A 108 -5.05 -21.00 3.58
CA ALA A 108 -5.81 -22.14 3.07
C ALA A 108 -7.16 -21.71 2.45
N GLU A 109 -7.87 -20.76 3.06
CA GLU A 109 -9.12 -20.24 2.49
C GLU A 109 -8.86 -19.49 1.17
N LEU A 110 -7.80 -18.69 1.08
CA LEU A 110 -7.44 -17.98 -0.16
C LEU A 110 -7.00 -18.95 -1.27
N GLU A 111 -6.23 -19.99 -0.96
CA GLU A 111 -5.86 -21.04 -1.94
C GLU A 111 -7.11 -21.76 -2.45
N ARG A 112 -8.10 -22.02 -1.58
CA ARG A 112 -9.37 -22.62 -1.99
C ARG A 112 -10.16 -21.71 -2.93
N LEU A 113 -10.25 -20.42 -2.59
CA LEU A 113 -10.93 -19.43 -3.43
C LEU A 113 -10.20 -19.22 -4.77
N GLU A 114 -8.88 -19.29 -4.79
CA GLU A 114 -8.07 -19.16 -6.00
C GLU A 114 -8.42 -20.25 -7.04
N MET A 115 -8.69 -21.49 -6.60
CA MET A 115 -9.09 -22.58 -7.49
C MET A 115 -10.42 -22.35 -8.23
N ILE A 116 -11.29 -21.52 -7.68
CA ILE A 116 -12.63 -21.21 -8.23
C ILE A 116 -12.76 -19.73 -8.62
N ALA A 117 -11.65 -18.98 -8.60
CA ALA A 117 -11.65 -17.57 -8.90
C ALA A 117 -11.97 -17.33 -10.37
N PRO A 118 -12.69 -16.25 -10.70
CA PRO A 118 -12.98 -15.92 -12.08
C PRO A 118 -11.71 -15.46 -12.81
N SER A 119 -11.68 -15.72 -14.13
CA SER A 119 -10.60 -15.28 -15.02
C SER A 119 -10.69 -13.80 -15.41
N ALA A 120 -11.91 -13.26 -15.42
CA ALA A 120 -12.15 -11.85 -15.72
C ALA A 120 -11.68 -10.96 -14.56
N ILE A 121 -11.22 -9.76 -14.91
CA ILE A 121 -10.87 -8.71 -13.96
C ILE A 121 -11.90 -7.58 -14.02
N GLY A 122 -12.12 -6.92 -12.89
CA GLY A 122 -13.06 -5.80 -12.77
C GLY A 122 -14.44 -6.19 -12.25
N PHE A 123 -15.17 -5.22 -11.73
CA PHE A 123 -16.45 -5.45 -11.06
C PHE A 123 -17.58 -5.86 -12.00
N GLY A 124 -17.52 -5.46 -13.27
CA GLY A 124 -18.58 -5.73 -14.27
C GLY A 124 -18.89 -7.22 -14.49
N GLN A 125 -18.03 -8.13 -14.04
CA GLN A 125 -18.28 -9.57 -14.09
C GLN A 125 -19.32 -10.05 -13.06
N PHE A 126 -19.59 -9.28 -12.00
CA PHE A 126 -20.54 -9.64 -10.95
C PHE A 126 -21.91 -9.03 -11.22
N SER A 127 -22.96 -9.67 -10.69
CA SER A 127 -24.32 -9.11 -10.72
C SER A 127 -24.36 -7.73 -10.04
N GLY A 128 -24.88 -6.72 -10.74
CA GLY A 128 -24.88 -5.32 -10.28
C GLY A 128 -23.51 -4.62 -10.34
N GLY A 129 -22.50 -5.29 -10.88
CA GLY A 129 -21.11 -4.80 -10.91
C GLY A 129 -20.89 -3.62 -11.86
N GLN A 130 -21.65 -3.53 -12.95
CA GLN A 130 -21.62 -2.39 -13.86
C GLN A 130 -22.18 -1.12 -13.18
N ASP A 131 -23.33 -1.23 -12.52
CA ASP A 131 -23.92 -0.12 -11.75
C ASP A 131 -23.00 0.32 -10.61
N TYR A 132 -22.40 -0.65 -9.90
CA TYR A 132 -21.38 -0.36 -8.88
C TYR A 132 -20.19 0.40 -9.48
N TYR A 133 -19.63 -0.09 -10.59
CA TYR A 133 -18.47 0.54 -11.22
C TYR A 133 -18.79 1.95 -11.72
N GLN A 134 -20.00 2.19 -12.21
CA GLN A 134 -20.45 3.51 -12.63
C GLN A 134 -20.51 4.53 -11.49
N GLN A 135 -20.77 4.09 -10.26
CA GLN A 135 -20.80 4.97 -9.07
C GLN A 135 -19.43 5.13 -8.39
N ALA A 136 -18.48 4.22 -8.66
CA ALA A 136 -17.17 4.21 -8.02
C ALA A 136 -16.35 5.50 -8.28
N PRO A 137 -16.32 6.09 -9.50
CA PRO A 137 -15.65 7.37 -9.73
C PRO A 137 -16.18 8.47 -8.82
N LYS A 138 -17.51 8.62 -8.73
CA LYS A 138 -18.13 9.61 -7.86
C LYS A 138 -17.75 9.43 -6.40
N HIS A 139 -17.73 8.18 -5.92
CA HIS A 139 -17.31 7.88 -4.54
C HIS A 139 -15.84 8.25 -4.27
N HIS A 140 -14.94 7.98 -5.21
CA HIS A 140 -13.50 8.16 -5.00
C HIS A 140 -12.96 9.55 -5.36
N THR A 141 -13.59 10.26 -6.30
CA THR A 141 -13.08 11.54 -6.82
C THR A 141 -14.07 12.68 -6.71
N SER A 142 -15.29 12.43 -6.22
CA SER A 142 -16.40 13.40 -6.20
C SER A 142 -16.78 13.97 -7.57
N THR A 143 -16.33 13.32 -8.66
CA THR A 143 -16.71 13.72 -10.02
C THR A 143 -18.13 13.27 -10.34
N ASP A 144 -18.80 14.01 -11.21
CA ASP A 144 -20.08 13.61 -11.81
C ASP A 144 -19.88 12.96 -13.20
N LEU A 145 -18.64 12.85 -13.67
CA LEU A 145 -18.33 12.17 -14.92
C LEU A 145 -18.59 10.67 -14.82
N THR A 146 -19.12 10.11 -15.90
CA THR A 146 -19.29 8.67 -16.09
C THR A 146 -17.94 7.95 -16.30
N ALA A 147 -17.91 6.64 -16.10
CA ALA A 147 -16.70 5.85 -16.35
C ALA A 147 -16.21 5.97 -17.81
N ASP A 148 -17.14 6.02 -18.77
CA ASP A 148 -16.82 6.19 -20.19
C ASP A 148 -16.26 7.59 -20.50
N GLU A 149 -16.83 8.65 -19.93
CA GLU A 149 -16.30 10.01 -20.07
C GLU A 149 -14.90 10.14 -19.48
N ILE A 150 -14.65 9.52 -18.31
CA ILE A 150 -13.32 9.48 -17.69
C ILE A 150 -12.34 8.72 -18.59
N HIS A 151 -12.76 7.62 -19.21
CA HIS A 151 -11.92 6.87 -20.13
C HIS A 151 -11.52 7.72 -21.34
N GLN A 152 -12.49 8.39 -21.97
CA GLN A 152 -12.23 9.26 -23.13
C GLN A 152 -11.34 10.46 -22.76
N LEU A 153 -11.59 11.09 -21.60
CA LEU A 153 -10.74 12.15 -21.08
C LEU A 153 -9.31 11.66 -20.85
N GLY A 154 -9.14 10.46 -20.30
CA GLY A 154 -7.82 9.85 -20.12
C GLY A 154 -7.08 9.69 -21.45
N LEU A 155 -7.76 9.20 -22.49
CA LEU A 155 -7.16 9.05 -23.83
C LEU A 155 -6.76 10.40 -24.44
N SER A 156 -7.58 11.44 -24.28
CA SER A 156 -7.25 12.78 -24.78
C SER A 156 -6.08 13.40 -24.01
N GLU A 157 -6.05 13.26 -22.68
CA GLU A 157 -4.97 13.79 -21.85
C GLU A 157 -3.64 13.08 -22.11
N ILE A 158 -3.64 11.75 -22.29
CA ILE A 158 -2.43 11.01 -22.69
C ILE A 158 -1.89 11.57 -24.01
N SER A 159 -2.75 11.77 -25.00
CA SER A 159 -2.36 12.30 -26.30
C SER A 159 -1.79 13.72 -26.19
N ARG A 160 -2.44 14.59 -25.41
CA ARG A 160 -1.99 15.96 -25.14
C ARG A 160 -0.63 15.98 -24.47
N ILE A 161 -0.46 15.25 -23.36
CA ILE A 161 0.79 15.19 -22.59
C ILE A 161 1.93 14.62 -23.44
N TYR A 162 1.67 13.60 -24.26
CA TYR A 162 2.69 13.05 -25.15
C TYR A 162 3.17 14.05 -26.19
N ASN A 163 2.29 14.89 -26.72
CA ASN A 163 2.68 15.96 -27.63
C ASN A 163 3.51 17.03 -26.91
N GLU A 164 3.12 17.41 -25.69
CA GLU A 164 3.91 18.36 -24.88
C GLU A 164 5.30 17.85 -24.57
N ILE A 165 5.43 16.57 -24.18
CA ILE A 165 6.73 15.92 -23.98
C ILE A 165 7.56 16.01 -25.26
N ARG A 166 6.98 15.69 -26.43
CA ARG A 166 7.70 15.73 -27.72
C ARG A 166 8.19 17.12 -28.06
N MET A 167 7.38 18.16 -27.87
CA MET A 167 7.81 19.54 -28.11
C MET A 167 8.96 19.93 -27.18
N ALA A 168 8.83 19.63 -25.88
CA ALA A 168 9.86 19.97 -24.90
C ALA A 168 11.20 19.28 -25.18
N VAL A 169 11.20 17.99 -25.57
CA VAL A 169 12.46 17.29 -25.86
C VAL A 169 13.06 17.66 -27.21
N ALA A 170 12.25 18.09 -28.18
CA ALA A 170 12.75 18.69 -29.42
C ALA A 170 13.50 20.00 -29.14
N GLU A 171 13.01 20.84 -28.22
CA GLU A 171 13.72 22.05 -27.76
C GLU A 171 15.07 21.72 -27.07
N LEU A 172 15.16 20.56 -26.41
CA LEU A 172 16.40 20.04 -25.84
C LEU A 172 17.33 19.38 -26.87
N GLY A 173 16.92 19.31 -28.14
CA GLY A 173 17.70 18.74 -29.24
C GLY A 173 17.68 17.22 -29.33
N TYR A 174 16.71 16.55 -28.70
CA TYR A 174 16.56 15.10 -28.81
C TYR A 174 15.94 14.71 -30.17
N PRO A 175 16.26 13.51 -30.70
CA PRO A 175 15.68 13.07 -31.97
C PRO A 175 14.16 12.94 -31.90
N GLU A 176 13.45 13.57 -32.85
CA GLU A 176 11.98 13.52 -32.93
C GLU A 176 11.45 12.09 -33.16
N THR A 177 12.26 11.22 -33.75
CA THR A 177 11.94 9.82 -34.04
C THR A 177 12.03 8.92 -32.81
N ASP A 178 12.56 9.41 -31.68
CA ASP A 178 12.68 8.60 -30.48
C ASP A 178 11.30 8.22 -29.94
N SER A 179 11.19 6.96 -29.52
CA SER A 179 10.08 6.47 -28.71
C SER A 179 10.13 7.12 -27.32
N LEU A 180 8.98 7.16 -26.63
CA LEU A 180 8.94 7.67 -25.24
C LEU A 180 9.92 6.95 -24.31
N GLY A 181 10.10 5.63 -24.47
CA GLY A 181 11.08 4.87 -23.70
C GLY A 181 12.52 5.32 -23.94
N GLN A 182 12.88 5.63 -25.19
CA GLN A 182 14.19 6.19 -25.53
C GLN A 182 14.36 7.61 -24.98
N ILE A 183 13.33 8.45 -25.10
CA ILE A 183 13.31 9.80 -24.52
C ILE A 183 13.57 9.73 -23.02
N TYR A 184 12.86 8.88 -22.27
CA TYR A 184 13.05 8.74 -20.83
C TYR A 184 14.45 8.23 -20.46
N SER A 185 14.99 7.26 -21.21
CA SER A 185 16.35 6.76 -20.97
C SER A 185 17.43 7.84 -21.19
N ARG A 186 17.24 8.73 -22.19
CA ARG A 186 18.13 9.88 -22.39
C ARG A 186 18.01 10.89 -21.26
N LEU A 187 16.78 11.25 -20.87
CA LEU A 187 16.56 12.17 -19.76
C LEU A 187 17.20 11.66 -18.46
N GLU A 188 17.13 10.35 -18.21
CA GLU A 188 17.79 9.73 -17.05
C GLU A 188 19.32 9.82 -17.15
N THR A 189 19.89 9.67 -18.35
CA THR A 189 21.33 9.74 -18.58
C THR A 189 21.85 11.18 -18.51
N ASP A 190 21.17 12.11 -19.17
CA ASP A 190 21.59 13.49 -19.36
C ASP A 190 21.22 14.38 -18.17
N GLY A 191 20.10 14.09 -17.49
CA GLY A 191 19.62 14.82 -16.33
C GLY A 191 20.45 14.60 -15.06
N GLY A 192 21.29 13.56 -15.06
CA GLY A 192 22.15 13.21 -13.92
C GLY A 192 21.37 12.73 -12.70
N MET A 193 22.11 12.34 -11.66
CA MET A 193 21.54 11.89 -10.38
C MET A 193 22.05 12.76 -9.24
N VAL A 194 21.17 13.02 -8.27
CA VAL A 194 21.57 13.64 -6.99
C VAL A 194 22.24 12.56 -6.13
N PRO A 195 23.50 12.73 -5.70
CA PRO A 195 24.17 11.75 -4.84
C PRO A 195 23.42 11.56 -3.51
N ALA A 196 23.41 10.33 -2.99
CA ALA A 196 22.70 9.98 -1.75
C ALA A 196 23.04 10.93 -0.57
N SER A 197 24.30 11.33 -0.44
CA SER A 197 24.76 12.26 0.60
C SER A 197 24.22 13.69 0.47
N GLN A 198 23.69 14.05 -0.70
CA GLN A 198 23.21 15.40 -1.03
C GLN A 198 21.68 15.47 -1.19
N VAL A 199 20.98 14.33 -1.28
CA VAL A 199 19.52 14.29 -1.53
C VAL A 199 18.75 15.25 -0.62
N VAL A 200 19.02 15.23 0.69
CA VAL A 200 18.33 16.10 1.66
C VAL A 200 18.62 17.58 1.38
N ALA A 201 19.90 17.94 1.19
CA ALA A 201 20.31 19.33 0.98
C ALA A 201 19.73 19.90 -0.33
N THR A 202 19.79 19.12 -1.42
CA THR A 202 19.26 19.52 -2.73
C THR A 202 17.76 19.74 -2.67
N HIS A 203 16.99 18.80 -2.12
CA HIS A 203 15.53 18.93 -2.05
C HIS A 203 15.10 20.04 -1.07
N THR A 204 15.83 20.24 0.02
CA THR A 204 15.59 21.37 0.95
C THR A 204 15.75 22.71 0.22
N THR A 205 16.75 22.81 -0.66
CA THR A 205 16.98 24.01 -1.47
C THR A 205 15.84 24.24 -2.48
N ILE A 206 15.39 23.18 -3.17
CA ILE A 206 14.26 23.24 -4.11
C ILE A 206 12.98 23.67 -3.39
N ILE A 207 12.69 23.08 -2.23
CA ILE A 207 11.54 23.43 -1.40
C ILE A 207 11.64 24.90 -0.96
N ALA A 208 12.79 25.35 -0.44
CA ALA A 208 12.96 26.74 -0.04
C ALA A 208 12.74 27.72 -1.20
N GLY A 209 13.24 27.38 -2.40
CA GLY A 209 13.03 28.16 -3.62
C GLY A 209 11.57 28.22 -4.07
N ALA A 210 10.83 27.13 -3.96
CA ALA A 210 9.39 27.10 -4.24
C ALA A 210 8.59 27.87 -3.17
N SER A 211 8.90 27.64 -1.88
CA SER A 211 8.27 28.31 -0.74
C SER A 211 8.39 29.83 -0.80
N ALA A 212 9.54 30.35 -1.23
CA ALA A 212 9.78 31.78 -1.40
C ALA A 212 8.92 32.45 -2.49
N LYS A 213 8.20 31.66 -3.32
CA LYS A 213 7.32 32.15 -4.38
C LYS A 213 5.85 31.76 -4.15
N LEU A 214 5.52 31.12 -3.02
CA LEU A 214 4.16 30.64 -2.76
C LEU A 214 3.15 31.79 -2.67
N ASP A 215 3.55 32.94 -2.15
CA ASP A 215 2.73 34.15 -2.05
C ASP A 215 2.25 34.67 -3.41
N GLN A 216 2.94 34.33 -4.50
CA GLN A 216 2.55 34.67 -5.87
C GLN A 216 1.34 33.86 -6.37
N ALA A 217 1.13 32.66 -5.82
CA ALA A 217 0.09 31.73 -6.27
C ALA A 217 -0.97 31.45 -5.19
N PHE A 218 -0.63 31.64 -3.91
CA PHE A 218 -1.47 31.29 -2.78
C PHE A 218 -1.55 32.43 -1.77
N SER A 219 -2.78 32.89 -1.49
CA SER A 219 -3.04 33.94 -0.49
C SER A 219 -2.95 33.46 0.96
N GLN A 220 -2.86 32.14 1.18
CA GLN A 220 -2.71 31.52 2.49
C GLN A 220 -1.73 30.36 2.39
N VAL A 221 -0.70 30.39 3.24
CA VAL A 221 0.27 29.30 3.39
C VAL A 221 0.10 28.76 4.82
N PRO A 222 -0.18 27.46 5.00
CA PRO A 222 -0.26 26.86 6.32
C PRO A 222 1.03 27.10 7.12
N ALA A 223 0.86 27.37 8.41
CA ALA A 223 1.97 27.57 9.36
C ALA A 223 2.73 26.26 9.63
#